data_AF-A0A851Z116-F1
#
_entry.id   AF-A0A851Z116-F1
#
_cell.length_a   1.000
_cell.length_b   1.000
_cell.length_c   1.000
_cell.angle_alpha   90.00
_cell.angle_beta   90.00
_cell.angle_gamma   90.00
#
_symmetry.space_group_name_H-M   'P 1'
#
loop_
_entity.id
_entity.type
_entity.pdbx_description
1 polymer ?
#
loop_
_entity_poly.entity_id
_entity_poly.type
_entity_poly.pdbx_seq_one_letter_code
_entity_poly.pdbx_strand_id
1 'polypeptide(L)'
;QGVMESCQLLRTSVTFSRCHHRVDPEPYIDLCERDVCVCSQGMDCHCSVFLDYARSCALQGVILDGWPEESSCRPRCPVGMEYKECVAPCAKTCQSLNINEVCHGQCVDGCSCP
;
A
#
# COMPACT_ATOMS: atom_id res chain seq x y z
N GLN A 1 13.38 9.33 -17.06
CA GLN A 1 12.67 9.89 -15.90
C GLN A 1 13.16 9.10 -14.70
N GLY A 2 13.75 9.78 -13.72
CA GLY A 2 14.57 9.13 -12.70
C GLY A 2 13.70 8.47 -11.64
N VAL A 3 14.09 7.30 -11.16
CA VAL A 3 13.41 6.60 -10.04
C VAL A 3 13.36 7.48 -8.78
N MET A 4 14.27 8.45 -8.63
CA MET A 4 14.24 9.43 -7.53
C MET A 4 13.03 10.37 -7.57
N GLU A 5 12.52 10.68 -8.77
CA GLU A 5 11.35 11.57 -8.94
C GLU A 5 10.06 10.90 -8.45
N SER A 6 10.00 9.56 -8.47
CA SER A 6 8.83 8.83 -7.96
C SER A 6 8.65 9.03 -6.45
N CYS A 7 9.73 9.14 -5.67
CA CYS A 7 9.66 9.36 -4.22
C CYS A 7 8.88 10.63 -3.85
N GLN A 8 8.94 11.67 -4.69
CA GLN A 8 8.21 12.92 -4.46
C GLN A 8 6.69 12.77 -4.61
N LEU A 9 6.19 11.67 -5.19
CA LEU A 9 4.75 11.38 -5.23
C LEU A 9 4.16 11.29 -3.82
N LEU A 10 4.90 10.81 -2.81
CA LEU A 10 4.43 10.81 -1.42
C LEU A 10 4.04 12.21 -0.93
N ARG A 11 4.66 13.26 -1.50
CA ARG A 11 4.36 14.67 -1.20
C ARG A 11 3.32 15.27 -2.15
N THR A 12 3.39 14.96 -3.44
CA THR A 12 2.65 15.72 -4.48
C THR A 12 1.36 15.04 -4.94
N SER A 13 1.24 13.73 -4.71
CA SER A 13 0.05 12.94 -5.06
C SER A 13 -1.19 13.39 -4.30
N VAL A 14 -2.30 13.44 -5.01
CA VAL A 14 -3.61 13.70 -4.39
C VAL A 14 -3.99 12.55 -3.45
N THR A 15 -3.73 11.30 -3.84
CA THR A 15 -3.99 10.13 -2.98
C THR A 15 -3.18 10.20 -1.70
N PHE A 16 -1.85 10.34 -1.76
CA PHE A 16 -1.03 10.38 -0.55
C PHE A 16 -1.33 11.59 0.35
N SER A 17 -1.68 12.74 -0.25
CA SER A 17 -2.03 13.96 0.51
C SER A 17 -3.21 13.78 1.48
N ARG A 18 -4.11 12.82 1.22
CA ARG A 18 -5.23 12.49 2.13
C ARG A 18 -4.76 12.10 3.52
N CYS A 19 -3.54 11.61 3.67
CA CYS A 19 -2.99 11.10 4.92
C CYS A 19 -2.00 12.04 5.62
N HIS A 20 -1.51 13.10 4.96
CA HIS A 20 -0.47 13.99 5.51
C HIS A 20 -0.81 14.59 6.89
N HIS A 21 -2.10 14.79 7.16
CA HIS A 21 -2.59 15.29 8.44
C HIS A 21 -2.51 14.27 9.60
N ARG A 22 -2.21 13.00 9.30
CA ARG A 22 -2.05 11.89 10.27
C ARG A 22 -0.64 11.34 10.29
N VAL A 23 0.01 11.25 9.13
CA VAL A 23 1.34 10.65 8.95
C VAL A 23 2.20 11.59 8.11
N ASP A 24 3.31 12.04 8.70
CA ASP A 24 4.30 12.88 8.02
C ASP A 24 4.98 12.11 6.87
N PRO A 25 4.91 12.58 5.61
CA PRO A 25 5.53 11.89 4.48
C PRO A 25 7.06 12.03 4.43
N GLU A 26 7.68 13.03 5.09
CA GLU A 26 9.12 13.30 4.95
C GLU A 26 10.02 12.09 5.26
N PRO A 27 9.82 11.34 6.37
CA PRO A 27 10.68 10.19 6.67
C PRO A 27 10.59 9.08 5.62
N TYR A 28 9.45 8.94 4.96
CA TYR A 28 9.23 7.95 3.91
C TYR A 28 9.85 8.41 2.58
N ILE A 29 9.80 9.70 2.28
CA ILE A 29 10.51 10.27 1.12
C ILE A 29 12.02 10.03 1.27
N ASP A 30 12.59 10.36 2.44
CA ASP A 30 14.00 10.15 2.73
C ASP A 30 14.39 8.66 2.63
N LEU A 31 13.52 7.75 3.07
CA LEU A 31 13.73 6.31 2.94
C LEU A 31 13.69 5.85 1.48
N CYS A 32 12.70 6.32 0.72
CA CYS A 32 12.55 6.01 -0.70
C CYS A 32 13.79 6.45 -1.48
N GLU A 33 14.28 7.67 -1.27
CA GLU A 33 15.46 8.19 -1.96
C GLU A 33 16.71 7.34 -1.65
N ARG A 34 16.86 6.86 -0.41
CA ARG A 34 17.95 5.94 -0.04
C ARG A 34 17.81 4.57 -0.71
N ASP A 35 16.63 3.98 -0.68
CA ASP A 35 16.37 2.64 -1.24
C ASP A 35 16.54 2.61 -2.75
N VAL A 36 16.09 3.67 -3.43
CA VAL A 36 16.25 3.84 -4.87
C VAL A 36 17.73 3.97 -5.27
N CYS A 37 18.56 4.63 -4.46
CA CYS A 37 20.00 4.79 -4.75
C CYS A 37 20.76 3.46 -4.85
N VAL A 38 20.35 2.45 -4.08
CA VAL A 38 21.01 1.14 -4.03
C VAL A 38 20.36 0.10 -4.96
N CYS A 39 19.28 0.47 -5.62
CA CYS A 39 18.47 -0.42 -6.43
C CYS A 39 18.99 -0.55 -7.88
N SER A 40 18.97 -1.78 -8.41
CA SER A 40 19.24 -2.04 -9.84
C SER A 40 18.12 -1.50 -10.71
N GLN A 41 18.44 -0.94 -11.88
CA GLN A 41 17.44 -0.44 -12.84
C GLN A 41 16.39 -1.52 -13.17
N GLY A 42 15.11 -1.15 -13.07
CA GLY A 42 13.96 -2.00 -13.44
C GLY A 42 13.28 -2.74 -12.29
N MET A 43 13.72 -2.54 -11.04
CA MET A 43 12.94 -2.96 -9.87
C MET A 43 12.16 -1.76 -9.31
N ASP A 44 10.87 -1.96 -9.01
CA ASP A 44 10.00 -0.95 -8.40
C ASP A 44 10.33 -0.77 -6.90
N CYS A 45 11.57 -0.39 -6.61
CA CYS A 45 12.12 -0.34 -5.25
C CYS A 45 11.45 0.73 -4.37
N HIS A 46 10.88 1.77 -4.96
CA HIS A 46 10.07 2.75 -4.23
C HIS A 46 8.78 2.12 -3.66
N CYS A 47 8.28 1.03 -4.25
CA CYS A 47 6.98 0.48 -3.90
C CYS A 47 6.88 -0.13 -2.50
N SER A 48 7.99 -0.64 -1.93
CA SER A 48 7.99 -1.09 -0.53
C SER A 48 7.69 0.08 0.41
N VAL A 49 8.34 1.21 0.18
CA VAL A 49 8.17 2.42 1.00
C VAL A 49 6.75 3.00 0.86
N PHE A 50 6.20 2.96 -0.35
CA PHE A 50 4.84 3.42 -0.62
C PHE A 50 3.80 2.53 0.05
N LEU A 51 4.00 1.21 -0.01
CA LEU A 51 3.18 0.23 0.70
C LEU A 51 3.21 0.46 2.22
N ASP A 52 4.40 0.72 2.78
CA ASP A 52 4.55 0.99 4.21
C ASP A 52 3.91 2.33 4.64
N TYR A 53 3.98 3.36 3.79
CA TYR A 53 3.26 4.61 4.02
C TYR A 53 1.74 4.38 3.99
N ALA A 54 1.22 3.68 2.97
CA ALA A 54 -0.19 3.36 2.86
C ALA A 54 -0.71 2.54 4.06
N ARG A 55 0.09 1.59 4.56
CA ARG A 55 -0.20 0.85 5.80
C ARG A 55 -0.27 1.74 7.02
N SER A 56 0.69 2.66 7.15
CA SER A 56 0.74 3.60 8.26
C SER A 56 -0.48 4.52 8.27
N CYS A 57 -0.95 4.92 7.08
CA CYS A 57 -2.19 5.66 6.89
C CYS A 57 -3.43 4.84 7.27
N ALA A 58 -3.49 3.58 6.84
CA ALA A 58 -4.60 2.68 7.18
C ALA A 58 -4.73 2.46 8.70
N LEU A 59 -3.60 2.36 9.42
CA LEU A 59 -3.57 2.30 10.89
C LEU A 59 -4.13 3.57 11.56
N GLN A 60 -4.09 4.71 10.87
CA GLN A 60 -4.70 5.97 11.31
C GLN A 60 -6.13 6.16 10.79
N GLY A 61 -6.70 5.13 10.14
CA GLY A 61 -8.05 5.11 9.59
C GLY A 61 -8.21 5.77 8.22
N VAL A 62 -7.10 6.05 7.52
CA VAL A 62 -7.12 6.63 6.17
C VAL A 62 -6.71 5.58 5.15
N ILE A 63 -7.68 5.06 4.40
CA ILE A 63 -7.41 4.15 3.28
C ILE A 63 -7.07 4.98 2.03
N LEU A 64 -5.93 4.65 1.41
CA LEU A 64 -5.40 5.33 0.23
C LEU A 64 -5.78 4.57 -1.04
N ASP A 65 -7.06 4.57 -1.40
CA ASP A 65 -7.55 3.85 -2.58
C ASP A 65 -6.85 4.33 -3.87
N GLY A 66 -6.33 3.40 -4.68
CA GLY A 66 -5.70 3.71 -5.97
C GLY A 66 -4.23 4.14 -5.90
N TRP A 67 -3.60 4.03 -4.72
CA TRP A 67 -2.18 4.34 -4.56
C TRP A 67 -1.25 3.49 -5.46
N PRO A 68 -1.52 2.19 -5.74
CA PRO A 68 -0.65 1.40 -6.61
C PRO A 68 -0.62 1.95 -8.03
N GLU A 69 -1.77 2.33 -8.59
CA GLU A 69 -1.86 2.92 -9.92
C GLU A 69 -1.14 4.26 -10.00
N GLU A 70 -1.34 5.14 -9.01
CA GLU A 70 -0.73 6.47 -9.00
C GLU A 70 0.80 6.43 -8.82
N SER A 71 1.30 5.40 -8.11
CA SER A 71 2.74 5.19 -7.90
C SER A 71 3.39 4.25 -8.91
N SER A 72 2.62 3.76 -9.90
CA SER A 72 3.06 2.72 -10.84
C SER A 72 3.62 1.48 -10.15
N CYS A 73 3.07 1.15 -8.98
CA CYS A 73 3.45 0.03 -8.15
C CYS A 73 2.55 -1.18 -8.39
N ARG A 74 3.14 -2.37 -8.26
CA ARG A 74 2.39 -3.63 -8.32
C ARG A 74 2.75 -4.54 -7.14
N PRO A 75 2.03 -4.43 -6.01
CA PRO A 75 2.16 -5.38 -4.92
C PRO A 75 1.97 -6.82 -5.43
N ARG A 76 2.84 -7.73 -5.00
CA ARG A 76 2.83 -9.12 -5.47
C ARG A 76 1.82 -9.93 -4.69
N CYS A 77 0.97 -10.67 -5.40
CA CYS A 77 0.03 -11.63 -4.82
C CYS A 77 0.25 -13.04 -5.37
N PRO A 78 -0.16 -14.08 -4.61
CA PRO A 78 -0.25 -15.44 -5.14
C PRO A 78 -1.11 -15.51 -6.41
N VAL A 79 -0.87 -16.53 -7.23
CA VAL A 79 -1.64 -16.76 -8.45
C VAL A 79 -3.13 -16.88 -8.12
N GLY A 80 -3.97 -16.15 -8.86
CA GLY A 80 -5.43 -16.15 -8.69
C GLY A 80 -5.95 -15.19 -7.61
N MET A 81 -5.08 -14.34 -7.04
CA MET A 81 -5.45 -13.30 -6.09
C MET A 81 -5.04 -11.91 -6.58
N GLU A 82 -5.75 -10.91 -6.10
CA GLU A 82 -5.52 -9.50 -6.39
C GLU A 82 -5.20 -8.73 -5.11
N TYR A 83 -4.26 -7.80 -5.19
CA TYR A 83 -4.02 -6.88 -4.10
C TYR A 83 -5.23 -5.93 -3.96
N LYS A 84 -5.64 -5.67 -2.73
CA LYS A 84 -6.60 -4.62 -2.35
C LYS A 84 -6.07 -3.86 -1.15
N GLU A 85 -6.33 -2.57 -1.13
CA GLU A 85 -5.96 -1.64 -0.05
C GLU A 85 -6.78 -1.86 1.22
N CYS A 86 -7.92 -2.54 1.11
CA CYS A 86 -8.85 -2.77 2.19
C CYS A 86 -9.51 -4.15 2.01
N VAL A 87 -8.92 -5.16 2.65
CA VAL A 87 -9.46 -6.52 2.77
C VAL A 87 -10.01 -6.70 4.18
N ALA A 88 -11.09 -7.46 4.31
CA ALA A 88 -11.60 -7.86 5.61
C ALA A 88 -10.49 -8.59 6.40
N PRO A 89 -10.31 -8.28 7.70
CA PRO A 89 -9.22 -8.87 8.50
C PRO A 89 -9.36 -10.39 8.65
N CYS A 90 -10.54 -10.94 8.38
CA CYS A 90 -10.76 -12.38 8.26
C CYS A 90 -10.98 -12.78 6.80
N ALA A 91 -10.22 -13.79 6.38
CA ALA A 91 -10.42 -14.40 5.07
C ALA A 91 -11.59 -15.39 5.15
N LYS A 92 -12.58 -15.21 4.28
CA LYS A 92 -13.56 -16.28 4.02
C LYS A 92 -12.89 -17.40 3.24
N THR A 93 -12.98 -18.60 3.77
CA THR A 93 -12.52 -19.83 3.12
C THR A 93 -13.71 -20.74 2.88
N CYS A 94 -13.56 -21.77 2.04
CA CYS A 94 -14.62 -22.77 1.81
C CYS A 94 -15.13 -23.41 3.12
N GLN A 95 -14.27 -23.48 4.15
CA GLN A 95 -14.60 -24.06 5.45
C GLN A 95 -15.37 -23.07 6.35
N SER A 96 -15.14 -21.76 6.20
CA SER A 96 -15.82 -20.72 6.98
C SER A 96 -17.06 -20.15 6.30
N LEU A 97 -17.49 -20.68 5.14
CA LEU A 97 -18.70 -20.21 4.44
C LEU A 97 -19.98 -20.28 5.29
N ASN A 98 -20.08 -21.29 6.16
CA ASN A 98 -21.23 -21.48 7.06
C ASN A 98 -21.03 -20.84 8.44
N ILE A 99 -19.89 -20.16 8.66
CA ILE A 99 -19.59 -19.45 9.90
C ILE A 99 -19.91 -17.98 9.64
N ASN A 100 -20.96 -17.47 10.29
CA ASN A 100 -21.19 -16.03 10.39
C ASN A 100 -20.18 -15.44 11.37
N GLU A 101 -18.91 -15.41 10.96
CA GLU A 101 -17.86 -14.77 11.73
C GLU A 101 -18.03 -13.25 11.59
N VAL A 102 -18.44 -12.61 12.69
CA VAL A 102 -18.51 -11.15 12.75
C VAL A 102 -17.10 -10.65 13.03
N CYS A 103 -16.38 -10.36 11.95
CA CYS A 103 -15.02 -9.85 12.04
C CYS A 103 -15.05 -8.38 12.41
N HIS A 104 -14.86 -8.11 13.69
CA HIS A 104 -14.60 -6.78 14.18
C HIS A 104 -13.12 -6.45 13.94
N GLY A 105 -12.86 -5.46 13.11
CA GLY A 105 -11.52 -4.93 12.87
C GLY A 105 -11.52 -3.92 11.74
N GLN A 106 -10.52 -3.05 11.75
CA GLN A 106 -10.24 -2.18 10.60
C GLN A 106 -9.74 -3.05 9.46
N CYS A 107 -10.14 -2.75 8.23
CA CYS A 107 -9.60 -3.47 7.08
C CYS A 107 -8.08 -3.25 6.97
N VAL A 108 -7.42 -4.25 6.39
CA VAL A 108 -5.97 -4.26 6.17
C VAL A 108 -5.69 -4.45 4.69
N ASP A 109 -4.57 -3.94 4.19
CA ASP A 109 -4.16 -4.25 2.83
C ASP A 109 -3.82 -5.74 2.72
N GLY A 110 -4.04 -6.32 1.54
CA GLY A 110 -3.70 -7.71 1.33
C GLY A 110 -4.17 -8.24 -0.01
N CYS A 111 -3.86 -9.52 -0.22
CA CYS A 111 -4.32 -10.25 -1.39
C CYS A 111 -5.68 -10.88 -1.09
N SER A 112 -6.68 -10.58 -1.92
CA SER A 112 -8.00 -11.21 -1.86
C SER A 112 -8.28 -11.96 -3.15
N CYS A 113 -9.23 -12.90 -3.09
CA CYS A 113 -9.84 -13.41 -4.31
C CYS A 113 -10.53 -12.25 -5.06
N PRO A 114 -10.60 -12.31 -6.40
CA PRO A 114 -11.39 -11.37 -7.20
C PRO A 114 -12.87 -11.34 -6.82
#